data_AF-Q1MRQ3-F1
#
_entry.id   AF-Q1MRQ3-F1
#
_cell.length_a   1.000
_cell.length_b   1.000
_cell.length_c   1.000
_cell.angle_alpha   90.00
_cell.angle_beta   90.00
_cell.angle_gamma   90.00
#
_symmetry.space_group_name_H-M   'P 1'
#
loop_
_entity.id
_entity.type
_entity.pdbx_description
1 polymer ?
#
loop_
_entity_poly.entity_id
_entity_poly.type
_entity_poly.pdbx_seq_one_letter_code
_entity_poly.pdbx_strand_id
1 'polypeptide(L)'
;MKIYALMICSLFFALCLLTTPVAIANNVQCDLTGRDWEKSSTNEKLSFLYGVSSVVVIEQEIAHKEGRKPSLFVQKWIKTFKDDTWMNIQHKIDKWYKEHPTQKNKDVLWVLWYEFMAPNTK
;
A
#
# COMPACT_ATOMS: atom_id res chain seq x y z
N MET A 1 -58.18 1.97 17.69
CA MET A 1 -57.30 3.04 17.16
C MET A 1 -55.83 2.91 17.59
N LYS A 2 -55.49 2.59 18.85
CA LYS A 2 -54.08 2.49 19.31
C LYS A 2 -53.25 1.37 18.65
N ILE A 3 -53.86 0.24 18.27
CA ILE A 3 -53.17 -0.91 17.66
C ILE A 3 -52.73 -0.62 16.21
N TYR A 4 -53.55 0.10 15.43
CA TYR A 4 -53.21 0.51 14.07
C TYR A 4 -52.06 1.53 14.04
N ALA A 5 -52.00 2.44 15.02
CA ALA A 5 -50.89 3.37 15.18
C ALA A 5 -49.56 2.66 15.52
N LEU A 6 -49.59 1.61 16.35
CA LEU A 6 -48.41 0.79 16.63
C LEU A 6 -47.95 -0.01 15.41
N MET A 7 -48.88 -0.64 14.67
CA MET A 7 -48.55 -1.42 13.46
C MET A 7 -47.96 -0.55 12.34
N ILE A 8 -48.48 0.67 12.15
CA ILE A 8 -48.00 1.61 11.13
C ILE A 8 -46.59 2.11 11.48
N CYS A 9 -46.32 2.40 12.76
CA CYS A 9 -44.97 2.75 13.21
C CYS A 9 -43.96 1.61 13.03
N SER A 10 -44.36 0.36 13.30
CA SER A 10 -43.49 -0.81 13.11
C SER A 10 -43.21 -1.12 11.63
N LEU A 11 -44.18 -0.90 10.73
CA LEU A 11 -43.95 -1.02 9.29
C LEU A 11 -43.04 0.08 8.73
N PHE A 12 -43.16 1.31 9.23
CA PHE A 12 -42.28 2.42 8.84
C PHE A 12 -40.84 2.23 9.32
N PHE A 13 -40.65 1.68 10.52
CA PHE A 13 -39.31 1.42 11.05
C PHE A 13 -38.58 0.28 10.31
N ALA A 14 -39.32 -0.72 9.83
CA ALA A 14 -38.76 -1.83 9.06
C ALA A 14 -38.33 -1.40 7.63
N LEU A 15 -38.98 -0.40 7.05
CA LEU A 15 -38.66 0.08 5.69
C LEU A 15 -37.40 0.96 5.64
N CYS A 16 -37.02 1.60 6.76
CA CYS A 16 -35.78 2.39 6.86
C CYS A 16 -34.50 1.55 7.00
N LEU A 17 -34.60 0.25 7.30
CA LEU A 17 -33.42 -0.62 7.46
C LEU A 17 -32.95 -1.25 6.13
N LEU A 18 -33.70 -1.09 5.04
CA LEU A 18 -33.37 -1.68 3.73
C LEU A 18 -32.62 -0.72 2.79
N THR A 19 -32.39 0.54 3.20
CA THR A 19 -31.81 1.57 2.34
C THR A 19 -30.45 2.08 2.80
N THR A 20 -29.80 1.45 3.80
CA THR A 20 -28.41 1.80 4.07
C THR A 20 -27.56 1.31 2.90
N PRO A 21 -26.97 2.20 2.07
CA PRO A 21 -25.93 1.76 1.17
C PRO A 21 -24.85 1.16 2.07
N VAL A 22 -24.54 -0.12 1.88
CA VAL A 22 -23.28 -0.66 2.38
C VAL A 22 -22.22 0.25 1.80
N ALA A 23 -21.56 1.03 2.65
CA ALA A 23 -20.33 1.69 2.29
C ALA A 23 -19.36 0.55 1.95
N ILE A 24 -19.29 0.18 0.67
CA ILE A 24 -18.19 -0.62 0.16
C ILE A 24 -16.98 0.23 0.52
N ALA A 25 -16.10 -0.30 1.38
CA ALA A 25 -14.81 0.31 1.59
C ALA A 25 -14.17 0.40 0.21
N ASN A 26 -14.21 1.58 -0.40
CA ASN A 26 -13.37 1.88 -1.54
C ASN A 26 -11.97 1.74 -0.96
N ASN A 27 -11.31 0.61 -1.24
CA ASN A 27 -9.91 0.44 -0.89
C ASN A 27 -9.23 1.72 -1.37
N VAL A 28 -8.58 2.46 -0.46
CA VAL A 28 -7.77 3.60 -0.89
C VAL A 28 -6.73 3.00 -1.82
N GLN A 29 -6.91 3.23 -3.12
CA GLN A 29 -6.00 2.73 -4.12
C GLN A 29 -4.72 3.54 -3.96
N CYS A 30 -3.81 3.02 -3.15
CA CYS A 30 -2.54 3.65 -2.80
C CYS A 30 -1.44 3.17 -3.76
N ASP A 31 -1.78 3.05 -5.04
CA ASP A 31 -0.89 2.56 -6.06
C ASP A 31 -0.06 3.75 -6.56
N LEU A 32 1.14 3.92 -6.00
CA LEU A 32 2.11 4.87 -6.53
C LEU A 32 2.70 4.27 -7.81
N THR A 33 2.23 4.69 -8.98
CA THR A 33 2.74 4.18 -10.27
C THR A 33 4.01 4.89 -10.70
N GLY A 34 4.67 4.37 -11.74
CA GLY A 34 5.77 5.06 -12.42
C GLY A 34 5.41 6.42 -12.99
N ARG A 35 4.15 6.63 -13.42
CA ARG A 35 3.69 7.94 -13.91
C ARG A 35 3.66 8.98 -12.79
N ASP A 36 3.22 8.56 -11.61
CA ASP A 36 3.15 9.42 -10.44
C ASP A 36 4.56 9.69 -9.94
N TRP A 37 5.39 8.65 -9.87
CA TRP A 37 6.80 8.74 -9.54
C TRP A 37 7.56 9.74 -10.43
N GLU A 38 7.38 9.71 -11.75
CA GLU A 38 8.03 10.66 -12.66
C GLU A 38 7.60 12.12 -12.44
N LYS A 39 6.37 12.34 -11.97
CA LYS A 39 5.85 13.67 -11.64
C LYS A 39 6.24 14.14 -10.24
N SER A 40 6.59 13.22 -9.35
CA SER A 40 7.01 13.52 -7.98
C SER A 40 8.37 14.21 -7.94
N SER A 41 8.49 15.19 -7.05
CA SER A 41 9.75 15.77 -6.63
C SER A 41 10.65 14.74 -5.93
N THR A 42 11.94 15.05 -5.83
CA THR A 42 12.90 14.23 -5.08
C THR A 42 12.46 14.02 -3.64
N ASN A 43 11.95 15.06 -2.96
CA ASN A 43 11.52 14.95 -1.57
C ASN A 43 10.31 14.03 -1.40
N GLU A 44 9.35 14.05 -2.32
CA GLU A 44 8.20 13.13 -2.30
C GLU A 44 8.63 11.67 -2.50
N LYS A 45 9.54 11.42 -3.46
CA LYS A 45 10.14 10.09 -3.69
C LYS A 45 10.87 9.56 -2.46
N LEU A 46 11.70 10.41 -1.83
CA LEU A 46 12.42 10.05 -0.62
C LEU A 46 11.48 9.83 0.58
N SER A 47 10.41 10.62 0.68
CA SER A 47 9.38 10.46 1.72
C SER A 47 8.65 9.13 1.59
N PHE A 48 8.33 8.72 0.37
CA PHE A 48 7.78 7.39 0.10
C PHE A 48 8.74 6.29 0.57
N LEU A 49 10.02 6.34 0.19
CA LEU A 49 11.01 5.34 0.62
C LEU A 49 11.19 5.30 2.14
N TYR A 50 11.17 6.47 2.79
CA TYR A 50 11.20 6.57 4.25
C TYR A 50 9.96 5.95 4.90
N GLY A 51 8.78 6.16 4.32
CA GLY A 51 7.53 5.52 4.75
C GLY A 51 7.61 3.99 4.65
N VAL A 52 8.09 3.45 3.52
CA VAL A 52 8.30 2.01 3.36
C VAL A 52 9.29 1.48 4.39
N SER A 53 10.41 2.17 4.60
CA SER A 53 11.40 1.79 5.63
C SER A 53 10.82 1.80 7.04
N SER A 54 9.93 2.74 7.35
CA SER A 54 9.29 2.82 8.67
C SER A 54 8.43 1.59 8.94
N VAL A 55 7.66 1.14 7.95
CA VAL A 55 6.86 -0.10 8.04
C VAL A 55 7.78 -1.33 8.20
N VAL A 56 8.89 -1.38 7.46
CA VAL A 56 9.88 -2.47 7.58
C VAL A 56 10.42 -2.59 9.01
N VAL A 57 10.82 -1.47 9.62
CA VAL A 57 11.33 -1.46 10.99
C VAL A 57 10.25 -1.89 11.99
N ILE A 58 9.03 -1.37 11.85
CA ILE A 58 7.90 -1.76 12.71
C ILE A 58 7.66 -3.26 12.64
N GLU A 59 7.58 -3.82 11.42
CA GLU A 59 7.31 -5.24 11.25
C GLU A 59 8.47 -6.12 11.77
N GLN A 60 9.72 -5.68 11.60
CA GLN A 60 10.88 -6.36 12.15
C GLN A 60 10.84 -6.42 13.68
N GLU A 61 10.50 -5.31 14.33
CA GLU A 61 10.38 -5.25 15.79
C GLU A 61 9.22 -6.11 16.31
N ILE A 62 8.09 -6.15 15.61
CA ILE A 62 6.98 -7.04 15.95
C ILE A 62 7.44 -8.51 15.84
N ALA A 63 8.07 -8.89 14.73
CA ALA A 63 8.54 -10.26 14.53
C ALA A 63 9.56 -10.68 15.60
N HIS A 64 10.47 -9.78 15.97
CA HIS A 64 11.44 -10.00 17.04
C HIS A 64 10.75 -10.24 18.40
N LYS A 65 9.77 -9.39 18.78
CA LYS A 65 9.00 -9.55 20.03
C LYS A 65 8.21 -10.85 20.07
N GLU A 66 7.70 -11.30 18.93
CA GLU A 66 6.93 -12.53 18.80
C GLU A 66 7.80 -13.79 18.64
N GLY A 67 9.13 -13.65 18.60
CA GLY A 67 10.05 -14.77 18.44
C GLY A 67 9.94 -15.48 17.08
N ARG A 68 9.45 -14.79 16.05
CA ARG A 68 9.30 -15.32 14.69
C ARG A 68 10.18 -14.59 13.68
N LYS A 69 10.30 -15.15 12.49
CA LYS A 69 10.94 -14.47 11.36
C LYS A 69 10.03 -13.36 10.81
N PRO A 70 10.60 -12.22 10.39
CA PRO A 70 9.82 -11.19 9.69
C PRO A 70 9.41 -11.68 8.28
N SER A 71 8.50 -10.97 7.63
CA SER A 71 8.03 -11.31 6.28
C SER A 71 9.18 -11.41 5.28
N LEU A 72 8.95 -12.13 4.18
CA LEU A 72 9.93 -12.21 3.11
C LEU A 72 10.27 -10.82 2.54
N PHE A 73 9.28 -9.91 2.53
CA PHE A 73 9.48 -8.53 2.14
C PHE A 73 10.55 -7.84 2.99
N VAL A 74 10.37 -7.84 4.32
CA VAL A 74 11.33 -7.25 5.27
C VAL A 74 12.71 -7.89 5.15
N GLN A 75 12.77 -9.23 5.09
CA GLN A 75 14.04 -9.94 4.95
C GLN A 75 14.80 -9.52 3.69
N LYS A 76 14.09 -9.39 2.56
CA LYS A 76 14.68 -8.98 1.29
C LYS A 76 15.03 -7.50 1.26
N TRP A 77 14.20 -6.64 1.83
CA TRP A 77 14.46 -5.20 1.95
C TRP A 77 15.78 -4.95 2.68
N ILE A 78 15.93 -5.50 3.89
CA ILE A 78 17.14 -5.34 4.70
C ILE A 78 18.35 -5.91 3.96
N LYS A 79 18.23 -7.12 3.41
CA LYS A 79 19.34 -7.75 2.68
C LYS A 79 19.80 -6.93 1.47
N THR A 80 18.86 -6.31 0.76
CA THR A 80 19.13 -5.60 -0.49
C THR A 80 19.65 -4.18 -0.24
N PHE A 81 19.09 -3.48 0.75
CA PHE A 81 19.27 -2.04 0.90
C PHE A 81 20.04 -1.60 2.15
N LYS A 82 20.50 -2.51 3.02
CA LYS A 82 21.22 -2.16 4.26
C LYS A 82 22.42 -1.24 4.09
N ASP A 83 23.09 -1.29 2.94
CA ASP A 83 24.29 -0.53 2.63
C ASP A 83 24.02 0.60 1.60
N ASP A 84 22.76 0.79 1.20
CA ASP A 84 22.35 1.80 0.23
C ASP A 84 21.83 3.07 0.94
N THR A 85 21.92 4.21 0.25
CA THR A 85 21.24 5.44 0.66
C THR A 85 19.87 5.55 0.00
N TRP A 86 18.95 6.29 0.62
CA TRP A 86 17.64 6.58 0.01
C TRP A 86 17.78 7.21 -1.37
N MET A 87 18.77 8.08 -1.55
CA MET A 87 19.07 8.71 -2.84
C MET A 87 19.51 7.69 -3.89
N ASN A 88 20.34 6.71 -3.52
CA ASN A 88 20.75 5.65 -4.44
C ASN A 88 19.58 4.75 -4.86
N ILE A 89 18.70 4.40 -3.91
CA ILE A 89 17.50 3.60 -4.21
C ILE A 89 16.57 4.39 -5.13
N GLN A 90 16.35 5.67 -4.85
CA GLN A 90 15.58 6.58 -5.69
C GLN A 90 16.13 6.64 -7.12
N HIS A 91 17.45 6.81 -7.29
CA HIS A 91 18.09 6.82 -8.60
C HIS A 91 17.96 5.49 -9.36
N LYS A 92 18.01 4.35 -8.67
CA LYS A 92 17.79 3.03 -9.28
C LYS A 92 16.37 2.93 -9.85
N ILE A 93 15.36 3.40 -9.11
CA ILE A 93 13.96 3.42 -9.56
C ILE A 93 13.76 4.38 -10.75
N ASP A 94 14.32 5.60 -10.67
CA ASP A 94 14.28 6.57 -11.78
C ASP A 94 14.86 5.98 -13.07
N LYS A 95 16.04 5.36 -12.95
CA LYS A 95 16.71 4.72 -14.09
C LYS A 95 15.84 3.61 -14.67
N TRP A 96 15.23 2.78 -13.82
CA TRP A 96 14.39 1.68 -14.28
C TRP A 96 13.18 2.16 -15.07
N TYR A 97 12.42 3.16 -14.60
CA TYR A 97 11.28 3.68 -15.36
C TYR A 97 11.69 4.38 -16.65
N LYS A 98 12.85 5.05 -16.67
CA LYS A 98 13.43 5.64 -17.88
C LYS A 98 13.76 4.58 -18.94
N GLU A 99 14.29 3.43 -18.51
CA GLU A 99 14.64 2.30 -19.39
C GLU A 99 13.41 1.47 -19.81
N HIS A 100 12.29 1.58 -19.10
CA HIS A 100 11.05 0.83 -19.36
C HIS A 100 9.83 1.75 -19.60
N PRO A 101 9.83 2.58 -20.66
CA PRO A 101 8.79 3.60 -20.88
C PRO A 101 7.38 3.03 -21.10
N THR A 102 7.26 1.77 -21.53
CA THR A 102 5.97 1.07 -21.69
C THR A 102 5.39 0.56 -20.37
N GLN A 103 6.18 0.57 -19.28
CA GLN A 103 5.82 -0.01 -17.99
C GLN A 103 5.53 1.03 -16.90
N LYS A 104 5.33 2.30 -17.27
CA LYS A 104 5.05 3.39 -16.30
C LYS A 104 3.77 3.20 -15.46
N ASN A 105 2.86 2.32 -15.89
CA ASN A 105 1.69 1.92 -15.11
C ASN A 105 2.01 0.99 -13.94
N LYS A 106 3.20 0.41 -13.89
CA LYS A 106 3.56 -0.51 -12.81
C LYS A 106 3.81 0.26 -11.52
N ASP A 107 3.36 -0.32 -10.41
CA ASP A 107 3.53 0.24 -9.08
C ASP A 107 5.01 0.27 -8.67
N VAL A 108 5.39 1.32 -7.96
CA VAL A 108 6.77 1.49 -7.47
C VAL A 108 7.13 0.36 -6.50
N LEU A 109 6.20 -0.09 -5.66
CA LEU A 109 6.43 -1.27 -4.80
C LEU A 109 6.60 -2.56 -5.61
N TRP A 110 5.87 -2.70 -6.72
CA TRP A 110 6.04 -3.83 -7.62
C TRP A 110 7.45 -3.83 -8.23
N VAL A 111 7.91 -2.68 -8.72
CA VAL A 111 9.26 -2.52 -9.28
C VAL A 111 10.32 -2.79 -8.21
N LEU A 112 10.15 -2.21 -7.02
CA LEU A 112 11.03 -2.46 -5.87
C LEU A 112 11.17 -3.96 -5.58
N TRP A 113 10.05 -4.67 -5.51
CA TRP A 113 10.03 -6.10 -5.25
C TRP A 113 10.64 -6.92 -6.38
N TYR A 114 10.06 -6.83 -7.59
CA TYR A 114 10.38 -7.75 -8.68
C TYR A 114 11.61 -7.35 -9.52
N GLU A 115 12.17 -6.16 -9.34
CA GLU A 115 13.33 -5.74 -10.12
C GLU A 115 14.58 -5.61 -9.24
N PHE A 116 14.42 -5.27 -7.95
CA PHE A 116 15.57 -5.04 -7.06
C PHE A 116 15.70 -6.06 -5.92
N MET A 117 14.60 -6.49 -5.29
CA MET A 117 14.65 -7.32 -4.07
C MET A 117 14.54 -8.83 -4.33
N ALA A 118 13.64 -9.23 -5.22
CA ALA A 118 13.25 -10.61 -5.48
C ALA A 118 12.94 -10.85 -6.97
N PRO A 119 13.93 -10.69 -7.87
CA PRO A 119 13.69 -10.74 -9.31
C PRO A 119 13.19 -12.10 -9.84
N ASN A 120 13.43 -13.18 -9.09
CA ASN A 120 13.04 -14.54 -9.48
C ASN A 120 11.67 -14.98 -8.96
N THR A 121 10.87 -14.05 -8.40
CA THR A 121 9.51 -14.36 -7.91
C THR A 121 8.40 -13.87 -8.84
N LYS A 122 8.75 -13.33 -10.02
CA LYS A 122 7.82 -12.82 -11.04
C LYS A 122 6.83 -13.90 -11.49
#